data_AF-C0QDB6-F1
#
_entry.id   AF-C0QDB6-F1
#
_cell.length_a   1.000
_cell.length_b   1.000
_cell.length_c   1.000
_cell.angle_alpha   90.00
_cell.angle_beta   90.00
_cell.angle_gamma   90.00
#
_symmetry.space_group_name_H-M   'P 1'
#
loop_
_entity.id
_entity.type
_entity.pdbx_description
1 polymer ?
#
loop_
_entity_poly.entity_id
_entity_poly.type
_entity_poly.pdbx_seq_one_letter_code
_entity_poly.pdbx_strand_id
1 'polypeptide(L)'
;MQRQDYSIGDTARITGVTEKQLRHWEDRGYIQGINRVVCGARAYRIYSEDQIQLLTAIKGYLNEGFTLSVAAEKANKNSQKEEE
;
A
#
# COMPACT_ATOMS: atom_id res chain seq x y z
N MET A 1 -18.71 -0.23 11.54
CA MET A 1 -17.54 0.40 10.87
C MET A 1 -17.61 0.03 9.40
N GLN A 2 -17.76 0.98 8.47
CA GLN A 2 -17.67 0.66 7.03
C GLN A 2 -16.18 0.50 6.69
N ARG A 3 -15.76 -0.68 6.22
CA ARG A 3 -14.42 -0.82 5.61
C ARG A 3 -14.46 -0.08 4.28
N GLN A 4 -13.65 0.96 4.13
CA GLN A 4 -13.46 1.59 2.83
C GLN A 4 -12.38 0.86 2.05
N ASP A 5 -12.76 0.54 0.82
CA ASP A 5 -12.00 -0.20 -0.16
C ASP A 5 -11.65 0.76 -1.30
N TYR A 6 -10.37 0.93 -1.59
CA TYR A 6 -9.87 1.90 -2.56
C TYR A 6 -9.36 1.20 -3.82
N SER A 7 -9.67 1.77 -4.99
CA SER A 7 -9.07 1.28 -6.24
C SER A 7 -7.59 1.66 -6.32
N ILE A 8 -6.81 0.98 -7.17
CA ILE A 8 -5.40 1.33 -7.39
C ILE A 8 -5.17 2.81 -7.76
N GLY A 9 -6.11 3.41 -8.51
CA GLY A 9 -6.04 4.81 -8.91
C GLY A 9 -6.28 5.75 -7.72
N ASP A 10 -7.28 5.43 -6.88
CA ASP A 10 -7.54 6.18 -5.64
C ASP A 10 -6.37 6.05 -4.68
N THR A 11 -5.85 4.83 -4.49
CA THR A 11 -4.68 4.57 -3.66
C THR A 11 -3.47 5.38 -4.13
N ALA A 12 -3.18 5.39 -5.44
CA ALA A 12 -2.09 6.17 -6.02
C ALA A 12 -2.25 7.67 -5.71
N ARG A 13 -3.46 8.20 -5.85
CA ARG A 13 -3.79 9.60 -5.56
C ARG A 13 -3.66 9.94 -4.07
N ILE A 14 -4.13 9.07 -3.18
CA ILE A 14 -4.10 9.27 -1.73
C ILE A 14 -2.67 9.20 -1.19
N THR A 15 -1.94 8.17 -1.58
CA THR A 15 -0.58 7.88 -1.05
C THR A 15 0.52 8.68 -1.74
N GLY A 16 0.22 9.31 -2.89
CA GLY A 16 1.20 10.04 -3.70
C GLY A 16 2.22 9.14 -4.40
N VAL A 17 1.97 7.83 -4.49
CA VAL A 17 2.77 6.90 -5.28
C VAL A 17 2.11 6.61 -6.62
N THR A 18 2.90 6.20 -7.61
CA THR A 18 2.35 5.83 -8.92
C THR A 18 1.74 4.43 -8.89
N GLU A 19 0.73 4.17 -9.73
CA GLU A 19 0.19 2.80 -9.90
C GLU A 19 1.26 1.77 -10.27
N LYS A 20 2.29 2.20 -11.01
CA LYS A 20 3.43 1.34 -11.38
C LYS A 20 4.25 0.96 -10.15
N GLN A 21 4.46 1.89 -9.22
CA GLN A 21 5.12 1.58 -7.94
C GLN A 21 4.29 0.62 -7.11
N LEU A 22 2.96 0.81 -7.02
CA LEU A 22 2.08 -0.10 -6.30
C LEU A 22 2.19 -1.54 -6.82
N ARG A 23 2.09 -1.73 -8.14
CA ARG A 23 2.25 -3.05 -8.77
C ARG A 23 3.64 -3.63 -8.52
N HIS A 24 4.68 -2.81 -8.69
CA HIS A 24 6.05 -3.26 -8.47
C HIS A 24 6.31 -3.66 -7.01
N TRP A 25 5.73 -2.94 -6.04
CA TRP A 25 5.90 -3.23 -4.61
C TRP A 25 5.14 -4.50 -4.21
N GLU A 26 3.94 -4.73 -4.77
CA GLU A 26 3.22 -6.00 -4.65
C GLU A 26 4.04 -7.16 -5.24
N ASP A 27 4.52 -7.03 -6.49
CA ASP A 27 5.29 -8.09 -7.17
C ASP A 27 6.59 -8.44 -6.43
N ARG A 28 7.17 -7.47 -5.73
CA ARG A 28 8.37 -7.66 -4.90
C ARG A 28 8.07 -8.16 -3.49
N GLY A 29 6.80 -8.29 -3.11
CA GLY A 29 6.37 -8.80 -1.80
C GLY A 29 6.45 -7.79 -0.65
N TYR A 30 6.66 -6.50 -0.93
CA TYR A 30 6.69 -5.45 0.11
C TYR A 30 5.28 -5.10 0.60
N ILE A 31 4.26 -5.35 -0.22
CA ILE A 31 2.85 -5.23 0.12
C ILE A 31 2.21 -6.57 -0.20
N GLN A 32 1.42 -7.10 0.73
CA GLN A 32 0.76 -8.39 0.58
C GLN A 32 -0.71 -8.29 0.97
N GLY A 33 -1.51 -9.28 0.55
CA GLY A 33 -2.93 -9.35 0.89
C GLY A 33 -3.80 -8.31 0.17
N ILE A 34 -3.38 -7.80 -0.99
CA ILE A 34 -4.20 -6.90 -1.81
C ILE A 34 -5.39 -7.70 -2.34
N ASN A 35 -6.60 -7.21 -2.09
CA ASN A 35 -7.80 -7.89 -2.53
C ASN A 35 -8.01 -7.69 -4.04
N ARG A 36 -8.58 -8.69 -4.70
CA ARG A 36 -8.87 -8.64 -6.14
C ARG A 36 -10.35 -8.88 -6.38
N VAL A 37 -11.05 -7.84 -6.84
CA VAL A 37 -12.45 -7.92 -7.23
C VAL A 37 -12.54 -8.25 -8.71
N VAL A 38 -13.11 -9.41 -9.03
CA VAL A 38 -13.33 -9.85 -10.41
C VAL A 38 -14.65 -9.27 -10.93
N CYS A 39 -14.58 -8.54 -12.03
CA CYS A 39 -15.74 -8.03 -12.76
C CYS A 39 -15.65 -8.48 -14.23
N GLY A 40 -16.41 -9.51 -14.57
CA GLY A 40 -16.33 -10.17 -15.87
C GLY A 40 -14.95 -10.76 -16.13
N ALA A 41 -14.30 -10.32 -17.22
CA ALA A 41 -12.96 -10.78 -17.62
C ALA A 41 -11.81 -9.97 -16.96
N ARG A 42 -12.12 -9.00 -16.09
CA ARG A 42 -11.11 -8.11 -15.48
C ARG A 42 -11.05 -8.29 -13.97
N ALA A 43 -9.85 -8.22 -13.40
CA ALA A 43 -9.63 -8.21 -11.97
C ALA A 43 -9.06 -6.85 -11.53
N TYR A 44 -9.74 -6.21 -10.58
CA TYR A 44 -9.37 -4.91 -10.04
C TYR A 44 -8.72 -5.09 -8.66
N ARG A 45 -7.59 -4.40 -8.45
CA ARG A 45 -6.91 -4.37 -7.16
C ARG A 45 -7.60 -3.37 -6.25
N ILE A 46 -7.97 -3.86 -5.08
CA ILE A 46 -8.64 -3.10 -4.03
C ILE A 46 -7.74 -3.10 -2.80
N TYR A 47 -7.54 -1.90 -2.25
CA TYR A 47 -6.70 -1.64 -1.10
C TYR A 47 -7.56 -1.24 0.10
N SER A 48 -7.27 -1.81 1.27
CA SER A 48 -7.89 -1.38 2.52
C SER A 48 -7.23 -0.09 3.04
N GLU A 49 -7.89 0.56 4.00
CA GLU A 49 -7.34 1.72 4.72
C GLU A 49 -5.98 1.41 5.36
N ASP A 50 -5.82 0.25 6.01
CA ASP A 50 -4.55 -0.19 6.61
C ASP A 50 -3.42 -0.27 5.57
N GLN A 51 -3.74 -0.75 4.36
CA GLN A 51 -2.78 -0.80 3.26
C GLN A 51 -2.44 0.61 2.75
N ILE A 52 -3.40 1.53 2.72
CA ILE A 52 -3.13 2.94 2.39
C ILE A 52 -2.19 3.58 3.41
N GLN A 53 -2.41 3.34 4.70
CA GLN A 53 -1.52 3.85 5.75
C GLN A 53 -0.11 3.30 5.61
N LEU A 54 0.02 1.98 5.40
CA LEU A 54 1.30 1.32 5.15
C LEU A 54 2.03 1.94 3.95
N LEU A 55 1.33 2.09 2.82
CA LEU A 55 1.88 2.68 1.60
C LEU A 55 2.34 4.13 1.79
N THR A 56 1.57 4.90 2.54
CA THR A 56 1.89 6.30 2.87
C THR A 56 3.16 6.37 3.74
N ALA A 57 3.29 5.48 4.73
CA ALA A 57 4.50 5.37 5.55
C ALA A 57 5.72 4.96 4.71
N ILE A 58 5.60 3.97 3.83
CA ILE A 58 6.68 3.59 2.89
C ILE A 58 7.12 4.79 2.07
N LYS A 59 6.17 5.56 1.52
CA LYS A 59 6.47 6.76 0.73
C LYS A 59 7.19 7.83 1.56
N GLY A 60 6.79 8.02 2.83
CA GLY A 60 7.49 8.89 3.78
C GLY A 60 8.97 8.51 3.92
N TYR A 61 9.26 7.26 4.26
CA TYR A 61 10.65 6.79 4.41
C TYR A 61 11.46 6.86 3.09
N LEU A 62 10.83 6.61 1.95
CA LEU A 62 11.49 6.81 0.65
C LEU A 62 11.88 8.27 0.43
N ASN A 63 11.05 9.22 0.83
CA ASN A 63 11.34 10.65 0.71
C ASN A 63 12.46 11.09 1.69
N GLU A 64 12.62 10.40 2.81
CA GLU A 64 13.75 10.57 3.75
C GLU A 64 15.08 10.01 3.20
N GLY A 65 15.04 9.32 2.06
CA GLY A 65 16.22 8.74 1.41
C GLY A 65 16.49 7.27 1.77
N PHE A 66 15.57 6.59 2.47
CA PHE A 66 15.69 5.15 2.69
C PHE A 66 15.45 4.37 1.40
N THR A 67 16.02 3.17 1.32
CA THR A 67 15.72 2.23 0.24
C THR A 67 14.33 1.63 0.45
N LEU A 68 13.70 1.14 -0.62
CA LEU A 68 12.38 0.51 -0.57
C LEU A 68 12.30 -0.63 0.46
N SER A 69 13.34 -1.45 0.56
CA SER A 69 13.39 -2.55 1.54
C SER A 69 13.31 -2.05 2.98
N VAL A 70 14.12 -1.04 3.33
CA VAL A 70 14.17 -0.46 4.67
C VAL A 70 12.89 0.33 4.97
N ALA A 71 12.36 1.05 3.98
CA ALA A 71 11.10 1.77 4.08
C ALA A 71 9.92 0.82 4.38
N ALA A 72 9.83 -0.30 3.65
CA ALA A 72 8.81 -1.33 3.86
C ALA A 72 8.93 -1.98 5.24
N GLU A 73 10.14 -2.29 5.70
CA GLU A 73 10.37 -2.85 7.03
C GLU A 73 9.96 -1.87 8.14
N LYS A 74 10.38 -0.60 8.04
CA LYS A 74 10.03 0.45 9.00
C LYS A 74 8.52 0.70 9.05
N ALA A 75 7.87 0.76 7.89
CA ALA A 75 6.42 0.96 7.80
C ALA A 75 5.65 -0.17 8.49
N ASN A 76 6.01 -1.42 8.22
CA ASN A 76 5.38 -2.58 8.89
C ASN A 76 5.61 -2.58 10.41
N LYS A 77 6.79 -2.16 10.87
CA LYS A 77 7.08 -2.02 12.31
C LYS A 77 6.28 -0.90 12.96
N ASN A 78 6.02 0.20 12.25
CA ASN A 78 5.30 1.35 12.81
C ASN A 78 3.81 1.07 12.95
N SER A 79 3.21 0.33 12.00
CA SER A 79 1.82 -0.13 12.08
C SER A 79 1.52 -1.04 13.28
N GLN A 80 2.54 -1.62 13.92
CA GLN A 80 2.39 -2.43 15.15
C GLN A 80 2.69 -1.66 16.44
N LYS A 81 3.21 -0.42 16.35
CA LYS A 81 3.61 0.37 17.53
C LYS A 81 2.57 1.34 18.03
N GLU A 82 1.50 1.61 17.27
CA GLU A 82 0.43 2.52 17.69
C GLU A 82 -0.58 1.90 18.67
N GLU A 83 -0.41 0.64 19.09
CA GLU A 83 -1.27 -0.05 20.07
C GLU A 83 -0.68 -0.16 21.51
N GLU A 84 0.47 0.44 21.82
CA GLU A 84 1.08 0.45 23.18
C GLU A 84 0.98 1.79 23.92
#